data_AF-A0A1A9HVZ1-F1
#
_entry.id   AF-A0A1A9HVZ1-F1
#
_cell.length_a   1.000
_cell.length_b   1.000
_cell.length_c   1.000
_cell.angle_alpha   90.00
_cell.angle_beta   90.00
_cell.angle_gamma   90.00
#
_symmetry.space_group_name_H-M   'P 1'
#
loop_
_entity.id
_entity.type
_entity.pdbx_description
1 polymer ?
#
loop_
_entity_poly.entity_id
_entity_poly.type
_entity_poly.pdbx_seq_one_letter_code
_entity_poly.pdbx_strand_id
1 'polypeptide(L)'
;MNRNASLLVFSCPCCCKGSVSFSIFNLEDILICNSCDSAYTFDAVMRTAIRQFIALCKRIYEANSILGDAAVSVSIQDNNVDIPFQLLFSRFPVVLNLSLEGKQIAIRFIFDALKKTILHSESQVLT
;
A
#
# COMPACT_ATOMS: atom_id res chain seq x y z
N MET A 1 -14.35 13.21 11.41
CA MET A 1 -13.39 12.86 10.33
C MET A 1 -12.00 12.79 10.95
N ASN A 2 -11.44 11.58 11.10
CA ASN A 2 -10.17 11.39 11.80
C ASN A 2 -9.02 11.80 10.87
N ARG A 3 -8.24 12.82 11.26
CA ARG A 3 -7.19 13.47 10.44
C ARG A 3 -5.83 12.77 10.51
N ASN A 4 -5.78 11.52 10.99
CA ASN A 4 -4.58 10.71 10.90
C ASN A 4 -4.56 10.00 9.54
N ALA A 5 -4.28 10.75 8.47
CA ALA A 5 -3.90 10.14 7.21
C ALA A 5 -2.60 9.37 7.47
N SER A 6 -2.65 8.04 7.43
CA SER A 6 -1.50 7.18 7.68
C SER A 6 -0.37 7.55 6.73
N LEU A 7 0.60 8.32 7.21
CA LEU A 7 1.79 8.68 6.44
C LEU A 7 2.60 7.40 6.22
N LEU A 8 2.93 7.14 4.97
CA LEU A 8 3.90 6.12 4.60
C LEU A 8 5.30 6.70 4.76
N VAL A 9 6.24 5.88 5.19
CA VAL A 9 7.63 6.28 5.43
C VAL A 9 8.55 5.34 4.66
N PHE A 10 9.54 5.90 3.98
CA PHE A 10 10.64 5.13 3.39
C PHE A 10 12.00 5.67 3.85
N SER A 11 12.99 4.79 3.92
CA SER A 11 14.37 5.16 4.26
C SER A 11 15.00 5.98 3.14
N CYS A 12 15.63 7.09 3.50
CA CYS A 12 16.29 7.98 2.56
C CYS A 12 17.41 7.24 1.80
N PRO A 13 17.39 7.21 0.45
CA PRO A 13 18.45 6.57 -0.32
C PRO A 13 19.80 7.30 -0.29
N CYS A 14 19.81 8.57 0.11
CA CYS A 14 21.00 9.42 0.16
C CYS A 14 21.70 9.37 1.52
N CYS A 15 20.97 9.09 2.61
CA CYS A 15 21.55 8.99 3.94
C CYS A 15 20.97 7.78 4.71
N CYS A 16 21.84 7.02 5.36
CA CYS A 16 21.44 5.79 6.06
C CYS A 16 20.64 6.04 7.36
N LYS A 17 20.44 7.30 7.76
CA LYS A 17 19.81 7.68 9.04
C LYS A 17 18.47 8.40 8.88
N GLY A 18 18.17 8.89 7.68
CA GLY A 18 17.00 9.72 7.42
C GLY A 18 15.84 8.94 6.84
N SER A 19 14.65 9.53 6.95
CA SER A 19 13.42 8.97 6.41
C SER A 19 12.61 10.06 5.71
N VAL A 20 11.83 9.65 4.72
CA VAL A 20 10.93 10.51 3.97
C VAL A 20 9.51 10.04 4.21
N SER A 21 8.65 10.94 4.69
CA SER A 21 7.24 10.66 4.94
C SER A 21 6.39 11.22 3.80
N PHE A 22 5.37 10.47 3.38
CA PHE A 22 4.46 10.93 2.33
C PHE A 22 3.05 10.41 2.56
N SER A 23 2.08 11.12 1.99
CA SER A 23 0.68 10.71 1.94
C SER A 23 0.36 10.20 0.54
N ILE A 24 -0.30 9.04 0.46
CA ILE A 24 -0.81 8.51 -0.80
C ILE A 24 -1.87 9.41 -1.44
N PHE A 25 -2.44 10.35 -0.68
CA PHE A 25 -3.42 11.32 -1.16
C PHE A 25 -2.78 12.58 -1.76
N ASN A 26 -1.52 12.88 -1.43
CA ASN A 26 -0.82 14.09 -1.87
C ASN A 26 0.49 13.73 -2.59
N LEU A 27 0.37 13.15 -3.78
CA LEU A 27 1.50 12.63 -4.55
C LEU A 27 2.24 13.67 -5.41
N GLU A 28 1.79 14.92 -5.40
CA GLU A 28 2.40 16.01 -6.19
C GLU A 28 3.41 16.84 -5.38
N ASP A 29 3.47 16.60 -4.07
CA ASP A 29 4.38 17.31 -3.18
C ASP A 29 5.82 16.83 -3.37
N ILE A 30 6.75 17.77 -3.23
CA ILE A 30 8.18 17.46 -3.10
C ILE A 30 8.38 16.83 -1.73
N LEU A 31 8.94 15.62 -1.71
CA LEU A 31 9.19 14.88 -0.48
C LEU A 31 10.61 15.16 0.01
N ILE A 32 10.75 15.57 1.27
CA ILE A 32 12.05 15.99 1.83
C ILE A 32 12.48 14.99 2.90
N CYS A 33 13.75 14.57 2.83
CA CYS A 33 14.38 13.79 3.89
C CYS A 33 14.55 14.64 5.15
N ASN A 34 14.13 14.10 6.30
CA ASN A 34 14.25 14.78 7.59
C ASN A 34 15.69 14.92 8.15
N SER A 35 16.70 14.39 7.47
CA SER A 35 18.09 14.33 7.96
C SER A 35 19.12 14.94 7.04
N CYS A 36 18.93 14.88 5.72
CA CYS A 36 19.90 15.36 4.74
C CYS A 36 19.29 16.33 3.72
N ASP A 37 18.04 16.75 3.91
CA ASP A 37 17.27 17.67 3.07
C ASP A 37 17.18 17.28 1.58
N SER A 38 17.53 16.03 1.24
CA SER A 38 17.37 15.52 -0.12
C SER A 38 15.90 15.52 -0.51
N ALA A 39 15.63 16.09 -1.68
CA ALA A 39 14.31 16.21 -2.26
C ALA A 39 14.03 15.03 -3.21
N TYR A 40 12.82 14.50 -3.17
CA TYR A 40 12.35 13.43 -4.03
C TYR A 40 11.00 13.81 -4.63
N THR A 41 10.76 13.32 -5.84
CA THR A 41 9.46 13.43 -6.51
C THR A 41 9.11 12.08 -7.10
N PHE A 42 7.83 11.70 -7.01
CA PHE A 42 7.35 10.53 -7.71
C PHE A 42 7.15 10.84 -9.20
N ASP A 43 7.67 9.97 -10.07
CA ASP A 43 7.46 10.10 -11.50
C ASP A 43 5.98 9.88 -11.89
N ALA A 44 5.65 10.12 -13.16
CA ALA A 44 4.27 9.98 -13.64
C ALA A 44 3.74 8.53 -13.56
N VAL A 45 4.61 7.54 -13.79
CA VAL A 45 4.23 6.12 -13.80
C VAL A 45 3.86 5.68 -12.38
N MET A 46 4.70 6.01 -11.41
CA MET A 46 4.51 5.65 -10.01
C MET A 46 3.32 6.39 -9.40
N ARG A 47 3.12 7.66 -9.72
CA ARG A 47 1.91 8.40 -9.32
C ARG A 47 0.65 7.73 -9.85
N THR A 48 0.66 7.26 -11.09
CA THR A 48 -0.47 6.55 -11.69
C THR A 48 -0.72 5.22 -10.99
N ALA A 49 0.32 4.42 -10.74
CA ALA A 49 0.21 3.14 -10.05
C ALA A 49 -0.34 3.30 -8.62
N ILE A 50 0.16 4.27 -7.84
CA ILE A 50 -0.33 4.54 -6.49
C ILE A 50 -1.80 4.98 -6.53
N ARG A 51 -2.19 5.86 -7.46
CA ARG A 51 -3.59 6.28 -7.63
C ARG A 51 -4.53 5.11 -7.95
N GLN A 52 -4.11 4.22 -8.86
CA GLN A 52 -4.87 3.01 -9.19
C GLN A 52 -5.02 2.08 -7.99
N PHE A 53 -3.95 1.89 -7.22
CA PHE A 53 -3.98 1.07 -6.00
C PHE A 53 -4.94 1.64 -4.94
N ILE A 54 -4.94 2.96 -4.72
CA ILE A 54 -5.90 3.62 -3.81
C ILE A 54 -7.34 3.41 -4.30
N ALA A 55 -7.58 3.59 -5.59
CA ALA A 55 -8.90 3.41 -6.18
C ALA A 55 -9.40 1.97 -5.97
N LEU A 56 -8.54 0.97 -6.16
CA LEU A 56 -8.85 -0.43 -5.89
C LEU A 56 -9.21 -0.66 -4.41
N CYS A 57 -8.38 -0.18 -3.47
CA CYS A 57 -8.65 -0.30 -2.04
C CYS A 57 -10.01 0.32 -1.66
N LYS A 58 -10.32 1.49 -2.24
CA LYS A 58 -11.61 2.16 -2.04
C LYS A 58 -12.77 1.33 -2.57
N ARG A 59 -12.65 0.75 -3.77
CA ARG A 59 -13.69 -0.12 -4.37
C ARG A 59 -13.94 -1.38 -3.54
N ILE A 60 -12.89 -2.02 -3.02
CA ILE A 60 -13.02 -3.17 -2.12
C ILE A 60 -13.77 -2.77 -0.85
N TYR A 61 -13.41 -1.63 -0.24
CA TYR A 61 -14.10 -1.14 0.94
C TYR A 61 -15.58 -0.79 0.67
N GLU A 62 -15.89 -0.14 -0.46
CA GLU A 62 -17.27 0.17 -0.86
C GLU A 62 -18.08 -1.09 -1.10
N ALA A 63 -17.46 -2.14 -1.66
CA ALA A 63 -18.09 -3.43 -1.87
C ALA A 63 -18.25 -4.27 -0.59
N ASN A 64 -17.79 -3.80 0.57
CA ASN A 64 -17.73 -4.60 1.81
C ASN A 64 -19.08 -5.23 2.20
N SER A 65 -20.21 -4.54 1.97
CA SER A 65 -21.53 -5.11 2.22
C SER A 65 -21.82 -6.33 1.35
N ILE A 66 -21.43 -6.30 0.07
CA ILE A 66 -21.62 -7.40 -0.87
C ILE A 66 -20.55 -8.48 -0.66
N LEU A 67 -19.33 -8.11 -0.27
CA LEU A 67 -18.24 -9.07 0.02
C LEU A 67 -18.53 -9.95 1.24
N GLY A 68 -19.42 -9.52 2.14
CA GLY A 68 -19.94 -10.37 3.23
C GLY A 68 -20.92 -11.43 2.74
N ASP A 69 -21.67 -11.14 1.67
CA ASP A 69 -22.70 -12.01 1.10
C ASP A 69 -22.20 -12.82 -0.11
N ALA A 70 -21.01 -12.51 -0.62
CA ALA A 70 -20.38 -13.20 -1.73
C ALA A 70 -19.35 -14.23 -1.24
N ALA A 71 -19.30 -15.39 -1.89
CA ALA A 71 -18.29 -16.41 -1.67
C ALA A 71 -17.63 -16.84 -2.98
N VAL A 72 -16.36 -17.24 -2.90
CA VAL A 72 -15.66 -18.00 -3.94
C VAL A 72 -15.82 -19.47 -3.60
N SER A 73 -16.51 -20.22 -4.45
CA SER A 73 -16.58 -21.68 -4.33
C SER A 73 -15.31 -22.30 -4.92
N VAL A 74 -14.63 -23.11 -4.11
CA VAL A 74 -13.48 -23.92 -4.54
C VAL A 74 -13.87 -25.39 -4.46
N SER A 75 -13.79 -26.07 -5.60
CA SER A 75 -14.01 -27.51 -5.69
C SER A 75 -12.67 -28.23 -5.55
N ILE A 76 -12.54 -29.07 -4.52
CA ILE A 76 -11.39 -29.97 -4.35
C ILE A 76 -11.94 -31.39 -4.35
N GLN A 77 -11.69 -32.11 -5.44
CA GLN A 77 -12.27 -33.44 -5.70
C GLN A 77 -13.81 -33.39 -5.61
N ASP A 78 -14.41 -34.12 -4.67
CA ASP A 78 -15.87 -34.20 -4.44
C ASP A 78 -16.38 -33.21 -3.38
N ASN A 79 -15.50 -32.36 -2.81
CA ASN A 79 -15.88 -31.36 -1.82
C ASN A 79 -15.91 -29.97 -2.43
N ASN A 80 -17.02 -29.26 -2.24
CA ASN A 80 -17.14 -27.83 -2.51
C ASN A 80 -17.00 -27.06 -1.20
N VAL A 81 -16.07 -26.12 -1.18
CA VAL A 81 -15.89 -25.20 -0.05
C VAL A 81 -16.17 -23.79 -0.54
N ASP A 82 -17.15 -23.15 0.07
CA ASP A 82 -17.42 -21.73 -0.15
C ASP A 82 -16.58 -20.90 0.79
N ILE A 83 -15.69 -20.08 0.22
CA ILE A 83 -14.84 -19.16 0.97
C ILE A 83 -15.44 -17.77 0.84
N PRO A 84 -15.97 -17.17 1.94
CA PRO A 84 -16.46 -15.80 1.91
C PRO A 84 -15.40 -14.85 1.37
N PHE A 85 -15.78 -13.99 0.43
CA PHE A 85 -14.89 -12.99 -0.15
C PHE A 85 -14.28 -12.11 0.95
N GLN A 86 -15.03 -11.74 1.99
CA GLN A 86 -14.51 -10.96 3.10
C GLN A 86 -13.25 -11.56 3.77
N LEU A 87 -13.10 -12.89 3.82
CA LEU A 87 -11.90 -13.54 4.36
C LEU A 87 -10.69 -13.33 3.46
N LEU A 88 -10.87 -13.47 2.15
CA LEU A 88 -9.83 -13.27 1.13
C LEU A 88 -9.35 -11.82 1.06
N PHE A 89 -10.25 -10.86 1.35
CA PHE A 89 -10.00 -9.43 1.19
C PHE A 89 -9.69 -8.70 2.53
N SER A 90 -9.60 -9.40 3.66
CA SER A 90 -9.46 -8.78 4.98
C SER A 90 -8.06 -8.24 5.28
N ARG A 91 -6.99 -8.88 4.80
CA ARG A 91 -5.59 -8.50 5.07
C ARG A 91 -4.72 -8.75 3.84
N PHE A 92 -4.45 -7.70 3.08
CA PHE A 92 -3.62 -7.79 1.89
C PHE A 92 -2.15 -7.60 2.23
N PRO A 93 -1.29 -8.61 2.05
CA PRO A 93 0.14 -8.35 1.93
C PRO A 93 0.39 -7.65 0.59
N VAL A 94 0.90 -6.43 0.65
CA VAL A 94 1.21 -5.58 -0.49
C VAL A 94 2.71 -5.39 -0.56
N VAL A 95 3.27 -5.49 -1.78
CA VAL A 95 4.65 -5.10 -2.07
C VAL A 95 4.61 -3.96 -3.08
N LEU A 96 5.03 -2.78 -2.65
CA LEU A 96 5.16 -1.60 -3.49
C LEU A 96 6.64 -1.42 -3.84
N ASN A 97 6.98 -1.67 -5.10
CA ASN A 97 8.33 -1.43 -5.62
C ASN A 97 8.42 0.00 -6.15
N LEU A 98 9.35 0.77 -5.60
CA LEU A 98 9.62 2.16 -5.95
C LEU A 98 10.98 2.27 -6.63
N SER A 99 11.04 2.99 -7.74
CA SER A 99 12.29 3.37 -8.41
C SER A 99 12.58 4.84 -8.13
N LEU A 100 13.66 5.13 -7.40
CA LEU A 100 14.08 6.49 -7.05
C LEU A 100 15.54 6.68 -7.45
N GLU A 101 15.83 7.60 -8.37
CA GLU A 101 17.19 7.95 -8.81
C GLU A 101 18.05 6.70 -9.18
N GLY A 102 17.45 5.74 -9.87
CA GLY A 102 18.11 4.48 -10.28
C GLY A 102 18.22 3.41 -9.20
N LYS A 103 17.76 3.68 -7.97
CA LYS A 103 17.69 2.69 -6.88
C LYS A 103 16.28 2.12 -6.75
N GLN A 104 16.20 0.83 -6.46
CA GLN A 104 14.92 0.13 -6.23
C GLN A 104 14.68 -0.02 -4.73
N ILE A 105 13.45 0.26 -4.28
CA ILE A 105 13.02 0.11 -2.89
C ILE A 105 11.73 -0.70 -2.88
N ALA A 106 11.71 -1.80 -2.12
CA ALA A 106 10.49 -2.54 -1.86
C ALA A 106 9.92 -2.12 -0.51
N ILE A 107 8.70 -1.59 -0.49
CA ILE A 107 7.91 -1.39 0.73
C ILE A 107 6.91 -2.52 0.82
N ARG A 108 7.00 -3.33 1.86
CA ARG A 108 6.07 -4.42 2.13
C ARG A 108 5.15 -3.98 3.26
N PHE A 109 3.85 -4.09 3.09
CA PHE A 109 2.90 -3.73 4.15
C PHE A 109 1.66 -4.61 4.12
N ILE A 110 1.03 -4.79 5.28
CA ILE A 110 -0.26 -5.47 5.39
C ILE A 110 -1.34 -4.41 5.53
N PHE A 111 -2.22 -4.31 4.55
CA PHE A 111 -3.38 -3.43 4.58
C PHE A 111 -4.63 -4.19 5.06
N ASP A 112 -5.22 -3.73 6.15
CA ASP A 112 -6.55 -4.16 6.59
C ASP A 112 -7.61 -3.32 5.87
N ALA A 113 -8.25 -3.93 4.89
CA ALA A 113 -9.21 -3.24 4.04
C ALA A 113 -10.51 -2.91 4.75
N LEU A 114 -10.87 -3.70 5.77
CA LEU A 114 -12.09 -3.48 6.57
C LEU A 114 -11.93 -2.26 7.47
N LYS A 115 -10.74 -2.09 8.05
CA LYS A 115 -10.42 -0.99 8.97
C LYS A 115 -9.80 0.22 8.29
N LYS A 116 -9.37 0.10 7.03
CA LYS A 116 -8.57 1.10 6.28
C LYS A 116 -7.27 1.47 6.99
N THR A 117 -6.61 0.49 7.59
CA THR A 117 -5.39 0.69 8.38
C THR A 117 -4.26 -0.19 7.88
N ILE A 118 -3.03 0.32 7.95
CA ILE A 118 -1.84 -0.50 7.75
C ILE A 118 -1.53 -1.16 9.09
N LEU A 119 -1.49 -2.50 9.10
CA LEU A 119 -1.23 -3.29 10.31
C LEU A 119 0.27 -3.49 10.57
N HIS A 120 1.05 -3.55 9.49
CA HIS A 120 2.49 -3.77 9.52
C HIS A 120 3.11 -3.19 8.25
N SER A 121 4.31 -2.61 8.34
CA SER A 121 5.08 -2.15 7.18
C SER A 121 6.57 -2.28 7.43
N GLU A 122 7.29 -2.76 6.43
CA GLU A 122 8.75 -2.81 6.36
C GLU A 122 9.21 -2.26 5.01
N SER A 123 10.43 -1.72 4.95
CA SER A 123 11.01 -1.24 3.70
C SER A 123 12.44 -1.73 3.55
N GLN A 124 12.80 -2.14 2.33
CA GLN A 124 14.10 -2.67 1.99
C GLN A 124 14.60 -2.03 0.70
N VAL A 125 15.82 -1.51 0.71
CA VAL A 125 16.51 -1.11 -0.53
C VAL A 125 16.97 -2.38 -1.24
N LEU A 126 16.59 -2.54 -2.49
CA LEU A 126 17.03 -3.63 -3.34
C LEU A 126 18.35 -3.20 -3.99
N THR A 127 19.43 -3.88 -3.62
CA THR A 127 20.78 -3.75 -4.23
C THR A 127 20.83 -4.31 -5.62
#